data_AF-A0A7S3Q959-F1
#
_entry.id   AF-A0A7S3Q959-F1
#
_cell.length_a   1.000
_cell.length_b   1.000
_cell.length_c   1.000
_cell.angle_alpha   90.00
_cell.angle_beta   90.00
_cell.angle_gamma   90.00
#
_symmetry.space_group_name_H-M   'P 1'
#
loop_
_entity.id
_entity.type
_entity.pdbx_description
1 polymer ?
#
loop_
_entity_poly.entity_id
_entity_poly.type
_entity_poly.pdbx_seq_one_letter_code
_entity_poly.pdbx_strand_id
1 'polypeptide(L)'
;MASSSSGGGIDYRSIYFAFPNLDPINGEPDADILIKLKNQLKANASSVPSNLGGGNHGHLGLVMSPQTYAMVSNFPFVQPVHPGALVIPAGTTGPMATVLREQHVENVRLFREVVGVEKALKQQILKAIEQDWLLAITDRNSQSLTGTVAQILE
;
A
#
# COMPACT_ATOMS: atom_id res chain seq x y z
N MET A 1 32.77 18.40 -2.36
CA MET A 1 31.92 17.76 -1.33
C MET A 1 30.82 17.03 -2.07
N ALA A 2 30.87 15.71 -2.09
CA ALA A 2 29.92 14.88 -2.82
C ALA A 2 28.57 14.89 -2.10
N SER A 3 27.51 15.29 -2.80
CA SER A 3 26.12 15.16 -2.38
C SER A 3 25.73 13.68 -2.43
N SER A 4 25.65 13.04 -1.27
CA SER A 4 25.01 11.74 -1.12
C SER A 4 23.50 11.92 -1.27
N SER A 5 22.95 11.64 -2.47
CA SER A 5 21.51 11.47 -2.63
C SER A 5 21.11 10.18 -1.92
N SER A 6 20.46 10.30 -0.76
CA SER A 6 19.86 9.15 -0.10
C SER A 6 18.79 8.56 -1.03
N GLY A 7 19.04 7.37 -1.56
CA GLY A 7 18.00 6.51 -2.14
C GLY A 7 17.04 5.99 -1.07
N GLY A 8 16.55 6.87 -0.21
CA GLY A 8 15.64 6.55 0.88
C GLY A 8 14.21 6.50 0.34
N GLY A 9 13.59 5.32 0.38
CA GLY A 9 12.15 5.21 0.15
C GLY A 9 11.36 6.10 1.12
N ILE A 10 10.14 6.47 0.73
CA ILE A 10 9.24 7.26 1.57
C ILE A 10 8.85 6.44 2.80
N ASP A 11 9.06 6.98 4.00
CA ASP A 11 8.57 6.39 5.24
C ASP A 11 7.11 6.82 5.47
N TYR A 12 6.19 6.08 4.86
CA TYR A 12 4.75 6.39 4.93
C TYR A 12 4.21 6.43 6.36
N ARG A 13 4.76 5.59 7.24
CA ARG A 13 4.33 5.47 8.62
C ARG A 13 4.63 6.72 9.43
N SER A 14 5.82 7.31 9.28
CA SER A 14 6.17 8.51 10.03
C SER A 14 5.59 9.78 9.43
N ILE A 15 5.39 9.81 8.10
CA ILE A 15 4.99 11.02 7.39
C ILE A 15 3.47 11.19 7.34
N TYR A 16 2.72 10.11 7.07
CA TYR A 16 1.30 10.21 6.72
C TYR A 16 0.35 9.54 7.70
N PHE A 17 0.74 8.46 8.38
CA PHE A 17 -0.21 7.66 9.15
C PHE A 17 -0.74 8.43 10.36
N ALA A 18 -2.07 8.52 10.47
CA ALA A 18 -2.76 9.10 11.63
C ALA A 18 -2.55 8.28 12.90
N PHE A 19 -2.39 6.96 12.75
CA PHE A 19 -2.05 5.99 13.77
C PHE A 19 -0.73 5.29 13.41
N PRO A 20 0.45 5.92 13.65
CA PRO A 20 1.74 5.30 13.33
C PRO A 20 1.96 3.97 14.07
N ASN A 21 1.35 3.81 15.24
CA ASN A 21 1.24 2.55 15.96
C ASN A 21 -0.25 2.21 16.05
N LEU A 22 -0.59 0.95 15.74
CA LEU A 22 -1.92 0.44 16.02
C LEU A 22 -1.99 0.03 17.49
N ASP A 23 -3.21 -0.08 18.01
CA ASP A 23 -3.41 -0.53 19.36
C ASP A 23 -3.02 -2.01 19.48
N PRO A 24 -2.20 -2.39 20.48
CA PRO A 24 -1.82 -3.78 20.67
C PRO A 24 -3.03 -4.68 20.91
N ILE A 25 -3.02 -5.85 20.29
CA ILE A 25 -3.98 -6.93 20.46
C ILE A 25 -3.29 -8.00 21.30
N ASN A 26 -3.62 -8.01 22.59
CA ASN A 26 -3.07 -8.98 23.54
C ASN A 26 -4.11 -10.09 23.76
N GLY A 27 -3.66 -11.35 23.72
CA GLY A 27 -4.54 -12.50 23.82
C GLY A 27 -5.41 -12.74 22.58
N GLU A 28 -6.51 -13.46 22.76
CA GLU A 28 -7.40 -13.86 21.66
C GLU A 28 -8.08 -12.63 21.01
N PRO A 29 -7.91 -12.40 19.70
CA PRO A 29 -8.59 -11.31 19.01
C PRO A 29 -10.11 -11.50 19.04
N ASP A 30 -10.83 -10.54 19.63
CA ASP A 30 -12.29 -10.47 19.57
C ASP A 30 -12.79 -9.54 18.45
N ALA A 31 -14.11 -9.57 18.21
CA ALA A 31 -14.73 -8.79 17.14
C ALA A 31 -14.54 -7.27 17.30
N ASP A 32 -14.62 -6.76 18.52
CA ASP A 32 -14.53 -5.32 18.80
C ASP A 32 -13.10 -4.81 18.56
N ILE A 33 -12.11 -5.60 18.98
CA ILE A 33 -10.69 -5.35 18.75
C ILE A 33 -10.37 -5.36 17.26
N LEU A 34 -10.89 -6.34 16.50
CA LEU A 34 -10.69 -6.41 15.06
C LEU A 34 -11.35 -5.24 14.32
N ILE A 35 -12.53 -4.79 14.75
CA ILE A 35 -13.17 -3.58 14.21
C ILE A 35 -12.29 -2.36 14.45
N LYS A 36 -11.73 -2.21 15.66
CA LYS A 36 -10.83 -1.11 16.00
C LYS A 36 -9.57 -1.11 15.12
N LEU A 37 -8.93 -2.27 14.96
CA LEU A 37 -7.78 -2.46 14.09
C LEU A 37 -8.09 -2.04 12.64
N LYS A 38 -9.21 -2.52 12.08
CA LYS A 38 -9.67 -2.17 10.74
C LYS A 38 -9.86 -0.65 10.59
N ASN A 39 -10.42 0.01 11.59
CA ASN A 39 -10.65 1.45 11.56
C ASN A 39 -9.34 2.25 11.58
N GLN A 40 -8.36 1.85 12.41
CA GLN A 40 -7.03 2.48 12.42
C GLN A 40 -6.30 2.30 11.08
N LEU A 41 -6.37 1.09 10.48
CA LEU A 41 -5.80 0.83 9.16
C LEU A 41 -6.47 1.64 8.05
N LYS A 42 -7.81 1.78 8.07
CA LYS A 42 -8.56 2.64 7.14
C LYS A 42 -8.17 4.11 7.24
N ALA A 43 -7.97 4.61 8.46
CA ALA A 43 -7.52 5.98 8.68
C ALA A 43 -6.10 6.20 8.11
N ASN A 44 -5.17 5.27 8.36
CA ASN A 44 -3.81 5.33 7.82
C ASN A 44 -3.76 5.22 6.30
N ALA A 45 -4.55 4.33 5.72
CA ALA A 45 -4.63 4.18 4.26
C ALA A 45 -5.22 5.44 3.60
N SER A 46 -6.26 6.02 4.20
CA SER A 46 -6.90 7.25 3.69
C SER A 46 -5.99 8.48 3.81
N SER A 47 -5.09 8.52 4.79
CA SER A 47 -4.23 9.67 5.03
C SER A 47 -3.06 9.81 4.05
N VAL A 48 -2.72 8.74 3.33
CA VAL A 48 -1.75 8.81 2.22
C VAL A 48 -2.49 9.20 0.94
N PRO A 49 -2.24 10.39 0.36
CA PRO A 49 -2.88 10.82 -0.87
C PRO A 49 -2.63 9.83 -2.02
N SER A 50 -3.61 9.66 -2.91
CA SER A 50 -3.49 8.84 -4.11
C SER A 50 -4.40 9.40 -5.19
N ASN A 51 -4.02 9.25 -6.45
CA ASN A 51 -4.90 9.53 -7.59
C ASN A 51 -5.76 8.31 -7.99
N LEU A 52 -5.55 7.16 -7.36
CA LEU A 52 -6.30 5.94 -7.63
C LEU A 52 -7.73 6.01 -7.04
N GLY A 53 -8.65 5.22 -7.60
CA GLY A 53 -10.02 5.14 -7.08
C GLY A 53 -10.79 6.47 -7.10
N GLY A 54 -10.47 7.36 -8.04
CA GLY A 54 -11.09 8.68 -8.17
C GLY A 54 -10.44 9.79 -7.33
N GLY A 55 -9.33 9.51 -6.64
CA GLY A 55 -8.47 10.53 -6.02
C GLY A 55 -8.91 11.03 -4.63
N ASN A 56 -10.13 10.73 -4.21
CA ASN A 56 -10.74 11.34 -3.02
C ASN A 56 -10.54 10.55 -1.71
N HIS A 57 -10.05 9.31 -1.80
CA HIS A 57 -10.00 8.38 -0.66
C HIS A 57 -8.59 7.87 -0.33
N GLY A 58 -7.54 8.51 -0.86
CA GLY A 58 -6.17 8.07 -0.66
C GLY A 58 -5.99 6.60 -1.06
N HIS A 59 -5.34 5.83 -0.19
CA HIS A 59 -5.10 4.39 -0.40
C HIS A 59 -6.15 3.48 0.27
N LEU A 60 -7.34 4.01 0.61
CA LEU A 60 -8.38 3.24 1.32
C LEU A 60 -8.76 1.91 0.64
N GLY A 61 -8.63 1.82 -0.69
CA GLY A 61 -8.88 0.58 -1.42
C GLY A 61 -7.89 -0.56 -1.15
N LEU A 62 -6.77 -0.31 -0.45
CA LEU A 62 -5.85 -1.37 -0.01
C LEU A 62 -6.40 -2.19 1.16
N VAL A 63 -7.28 -1.60 1.98
CA VAL A 63 -7.77 -2.19 3.23
C VAL A 63 -9.25 -2.57 3.17
N MET A 64 -9.86 -2.50 1.99
CA MET A 64 -11.25 -2.85 1.73
C MET A 64 -11.33 -3.85 0.59
N SER A 65 -12.28 -4.78 0.66
CA SER A 65 -12.65 -5.56 -0.50
C SER A 65 -13.21 -4.65 -1.61
N PRO A 66 -13.12 -5.04 -2.90
CA PRO A 66 -13.68 -4.25 -3.99
C PRO A 66 -15.16 -3.89 -3.78
N GLN A 67 -15.94 -4.83 -3.24
CA GLN A 67 -17.37 -4.66 -2.94
C GLN A 67 -17.59 -3.60 -1.86
N THR A 68 -16.78 -3.62 -0.79
CA THR A 68 -16.87 -2.61 0.28
C THR A 68 -16.42 -1.24 -0.20
N TYR A 69 -15.35 -1.18 -1.00
CA TYR A 69 -14.85 0.08 -1.55
C TYR A 69 -15.84 0.75 -2.50
N ALA A 70 -16.58 -0.04 -3.29
CA ALA A 70 -17.63 0.45 -4.18
C ALA A 70 -18.80 1.15 -3.44
N MET A 71 -18.93 0.96 -2.13
CA MET A 71 -19.93 1.67 -1.32
C MET A 71 -19.53 3.12 -1.02
N VAL A 72 -18.24 3.47 -1.15
CA VAL A 72 -17.71 4.80 -0.82
C VAL A 72 -17.14 5.54 -2.02
N SER A 73 -16.83 4.84 -3.12
CA SER A 73 -16.36 5.46 -4.37
C SER A 73 -17.01 4.80 -5.59
N ASN A 74 -17.38 5.63 -6.57
CA ASN A 74 -17.86 5.18 -7.89
C ASN A 74 -16.73 4.70 -8.80
N PHE A 75 -15.47 4.96 -8.44
CA PHE A 75 -14.30 4.57 -9.22
C PHE A 75 -13.57 3.43 -8.51
N PRO A 76 -13.25 2.31 -9.19
CA PRO A 76 -12.56 1.20 -8.55
C PRO A 76 -11.12 1.58 -8.18
N PHE A 77 -10.65 1.10 -7.03
CA PHE A 77 -9.24 1.16 -6.68
C PHE A 77 -8.49 0.00 -7.35
N VAL A 78 -7.82 0.29 -8.46
CA VAL A 78 -7.03 -0.71 -9.21
C VAL A 78 -5.56 -0.54 -8.82
N GLN A 79 -4.96 -1.58 -8.22
CA GLN A 79 -3.55 -1.55 -7.88
C GLN A 79 -2.70 -1.56 -9.16
N PRO A 80 -1.72 -0.65 -9.30
CA PRO A 80 -0.80 -0.65 -10.44
C PRO A 80 0.06 -1.91 -10.43
N VAL A 81 0.30 -2.46 -11.62
CA VAL A 81 1.25 -3.56 -11.84
C VAL A 81 2.61 -2.97 -12.20
N HIS A 82 3.70 -3.64 -11.82
CA HIS A 82 5.04 -3.21 -12.20
C HIS A 82 5.14 -3.09 -13.74
N PRO A 83 5.50 -1.93 -14.30
CA PRO A 83 5.42 -1.67 -15.74
C PRO A 83 6.49 -2.41 -16.56
N GLY A 84 7.35 -3.20 -15.93
CA GLY A 84 8.43 -3.96 -16.58
C GLY A 84 9.63 -3.08 -16.89
N ALA A 85 10.43 -3.48 -17.88
CA ALA A 85 11.50 -2.64 -18.43
C ALA A 85 10.91 -1.68 -19.48
N LEU A 86 11.43 -0.46 -19.56
CA LEU A 86 11.05 0.46 -20.63
C LEU A 86 11.51 -0.09 -21.99
N VAL A 87 10.56 -0.21 -22.91
CA VAL A 87 10.81 -0.58 -24.31
C VAL A 87 10.48 0.62 -25.20
N ILE A 88 11.45 1.07 -25.99
CA ILE A 88 11.26 2.13 -26.99
C ILE A 88 11.28 1.48 -28.38
N PRO A 89 10.16 1.44 -29.12
CA PRO A 89 10.10 0.82 -30.44
C PRO A 89 11.05 1.49 -31.44
N ALA A 90 11.55 0.70 -32.40
CA ALA A 90 12.33 1.22 -33.52
C ALA A 90 11.49 2.22 -34.35
N GLY A 91 12.13 3.30 -34.84
CA GLY A 91 11.45 4.37 -35.58
C GLY A 91 10.71 5.39 -34.70
N THR A 92 10.75 5.25 -33.38
CA THR A 92 10.18 6.24 -32.45
C THR A 92 10.96 7.56 -32.54
N THR A 93 10.23 8.67 -32.73
CA THR A 93 10.86 10.01 -32.78
C THR A 93 11.35 10.45 -31.40
N GLY A 94 12.27 11.42 -31.35
CA GLY A 94 12.77 11.99 -30.09
C GLY A 94 11.65 12.42 -29.12
N PRO A 95 10.67 13.24 -29.53
CA PRO A 95 9.56 13.64 -28.67
C PRO A 95 8.71 12.48 -28.15
N MET A 96 8.41 11.49 -29.02
CA MET A 96 7.65 10.30 -28.60
C MET A 96 8.41 9.47 -27.57
N ALA A 97 9.72 9.32 -27.75
CA ALA A 97 10.57 8.62 -26.79
C ALA A 97 10.60 9.32 -25.43
N THR A 98 10.53 10.64 -25.39
CA THR A 98 10.43 11.41 -24.13
C THR A 98 9.12 11.11 -23.41
N VAL A 99 7.98 11.17 -24.10
CA VAL A 99 6.67 10.85 -23.51
C VAL A 99 6.64 9.42 -22.95
N LEU A 100 7.20 8.45 -23.68
CA LEU A 100 7.28 7.05 -23.22
C LEU A 100 8.11 6.91 -21.93
N ARG A 101 9.22 7.66 -21.81
CA ARG A 101 10.06 7.66 -20.60
C ARG A 101 9.31 8.28 -19.42
N GLU A 102 8.66 9.41 -19.62
CA GLU A 102 7.89 10.11 -18.58
C GLU A 102 6.75 9.23 -18.05
N GLN A 103 5.97 8.62 -18.96
CA GLN A 103 4.90 7.70 -18.57
C GLN A 103 5.45 6.50 -17.80
N HIS A 104 6.58 5.93 -18.22
CA HIS A 104 7.19 4.80 -17.54
C HIS A 104 7.67 5.18 -16.12
N VAL A 105 8.31 6.35 -15.97
CA VAL A 105 8.75 6.86 -14.66
C VAL A 105 7.55 7.04 -13.74
N GLU A 106 6.44 7.61 -14.23
CA GLU A 106 5.24 7.80 -13.44
C GLU A 106 4.59 6.47 -13.05
N ASN A 107 4.51 5.50 -13.97
CA ASN A 107 3.99 4.17 -13.68
C ASN A 107 4.83 3.45 -12.62
N VAL A 108 6.17 3.55 -12.68
CA VAL A 108 7.07 2.99 -11.66
C VAL A 108 6.87 3.71 -10.32
N ARG A 109 6.69 5.03 -10.33
CA ARG A 109 6.45 5.84 -9.13
C ARG A 109 5.16 5.40 -8.42
N LEU A 110 4.04 5.33 -9.15
CA LEU A 110 2.75 4.87 -8.64
C LEU A 110 2.81 3.43 -8.12
N PHE A 111 3.47 2.53 -8.85
CA PHE A 111 3.69 1.16 -8.40
C PHE A 111 4.42 1.11 -7.06
N ARG A 112 5.55 1.82 -6.94
CA ARG A 112 6.34 1.86 -5.70
C ARG A 112 5.59 2.48 -4.55
N GLU A 113 4.76 3.49 -4.81
CA GLU A 113 3.94 4.15 -3.81
C GLU A 113 2.94 3.17 -3.18
N VAL A 114 2.13 2.51 -4.01
CA VAL A 114 1.13 1.55 -3.55
C VAL A 114 1.77 0.39 -2.79
N VAL A 115 2.86 -0.17 -3.32
CA VAL A 115 3.61 -1.25 -2.66
C VAL A 115 4.20 -0.79 -1.32
N GLY A 116 4.70 0.45 -1.26
CA GLY A 116 5.27 1.03 -0.04
C GLY A 116 4.22 1.21 1.06
N VAL A 117 3.05 1.76 0.71
CA VAL A 117 1.92 1.92 1.65
C VAL A 117 1.43 0.56 2.14
N GLU A 118 1.22 -0.40 1.24
CA GLU A 118 0.75 -1.74 1.62
C GLU A 118 1.73 -2.43 2.56
N LYS A 119 3.05 -2.34 2.28
CA LYS A 119 4.08 -2.88 3.17
C LYS A 119 4.06 -2.22 4.54
N ALA A 120 3.91 -0.90 4.61
CA ALA A 120 3.82 -0.18 5.87
C ALA A 120 2.61 -0.64 6.69
N LEU A 121 1.43 -0.78 6.07
CA LEU A 121 0.21 -1.30 6.72
C LEU A 121 0.40 -2.73 7.25
N LYS A 122 0.96 -3.64 6.43
CA LYS A 122 1.25 -5.02 6.87
C LYS A 122 2.23 -5.08 8.05
N GLN A 123 3.26 -4.23 8.03
CA GLN A 123 4.20 -4.12 9.15
C GLN A 123 3.54 -3.61 10.43
N GLN A 124 2.51 -2.76 10.34
CA GLN A 124 1.77 -2.36 11.52
C GLN A 124 0.96 -3.51 12.11
N ILE A 125 0.31 -4.33 11.26
CA ILE A 125 -0.43 -5.51 11.70
C ILE A 125 0.52 -6.49 12.43
N LEU A 126 1.67 -6.79 11.82
CA LEU A 126 2.70 -7.66 12.43
C LEU A 126 3.19 -7.18 13.80
N LYS A 127 3.18 -5.86 14.05
CA LYS A 127 3.61 -5.29 15.33
C LYS A 127 2.49 -5.19 16.35
N ALA A 128 1.24 -5.18 15.91
CA ALA A 128 0.09 -4.99 16.76
C ALA A 128 -0.47 -6.31 17.30
N ILE A 129 -0.30 -7.42 16.57
CA ILE A 129 -0.87 -8.72 16.91
C ILE A 129 0.24 -9.68 17.34
N GLU A 130 0.01 -10.43 18.41
CA GLU A 130 0.90 -11.50 18.84
C GLU A 130 1.13 -12.54 17.73
N GLN A 131 2.38 -12.98 17.58
CA GLN A 131 2.81 -13.80 16.44
C GLN A 131 2.03 -15.11 16.32
N ASP A 132 1.62 -15.71 17.43
CA ASP A 132 0.89 -16.99 17.48
C ASP A 132 -0.41 -16.95 16.66
N TRP A 133 -1.09 -15.80 16.64
CA TRP A 133 -2.32 -15.59 15.87
C TRP A 133 -2.06 -15.28 14.39
N LEU A 134 -0.82 -14.95 14.01
CA LEU A 134 -0.43 -14.61 12.63
C LEU A 134 0.22 -15.77 11.88
N LEU A 135 0.55 -16.88 12.55
CA LEU A 135 1.32 -17.99 11.98
C LEU A 135 0.65 -18.60 10.73
N ALA A 136 -0.69 -18.61 10.68
CA ALA A 136 -1.44 -19.18 9.56
C ALA A 136 -1.37 -18.33 8.28
N ILE A 137 -1.11 -17.03 8.42
CA ILE A 137 -1.13 -16.05 7.32
C ILE A 137 0.22 -15.37 7.09
N THR A 138 1.27 -15.88 7.74
CA THR A 138 2.64 -15.39 7.58
C THR A 138 3.45 -16.38 6.75
N ASP A 139 4.10 -15.89 5.69
CA ASP A 139 5.07 -16.71 4.95
C ASP A 139 6.30 -16.93 5.84
N ARG A 140 6.64 -18.20 6.08
CA ARG A 140 7.77 -18.58 6.95
C ARG A 140 9.12 -18.19 6.35
N ASN A 141 9.20 -18.06 5.03
CA ASN A 141 10.46 -17.72 4.36
C ASN A 141 10.74 -16.21 4.42
N SER A 142 9.74 -15.39 4.12
CA SER A 142 9.89 -13.92 4.10
C SER A 142 9.54 -13.23 5.42
N GLN A 143 8.91 -13.94 6.37
CA GLN A 143 8.29 -13.38 7.57
C GLN A 143 7.27 -12.25 7.30
N SER A 144 6.67 -12.25 6.10
CA SER A 144 5.66 -11.26 5.71
C SER A 144 4.27 -11.88 5.65
N LEU A 145 3.24 -11.08 5.93
CA LEU A 145 1.85 -11.49 5.76
C LEU A 145 1.54 -11.80 4.28
N THR A 146 0.92 -12.96 4.04
CA THR A 146 0.46 -13.41 2.72
C THR A 146 -0.92 -12.85 2.40
N GLY A 147 -1.16 -12.49 1.13
CA GLY A 147 -2.41 -11.87 0.68
C GLY A 147 -2.40 -10.35 0.81
N THR A 148 -3.48 -9.69 0.40
CA THR A 148 -3.65 -8.24 0.53
C THR A 148 -4.03 -7.84 1.96
N VAL A 149 -3.88 -6.56 2.31
CA VAL A 149 -4.35 -6.09 3.63
C VAL A 149 -5.85 -6.33 3.81
N ALA A 150 -6.65 -6.16 2.77
CA ALA A 150 -8.08 -6.49 2.81
C ALA A 150 -8.33 -7.98 3.14
N GLN A 151 -7.60 -8.91 2.51
CA GLN A 151 -7.76 -10.36 2.75
C GLN A 151 -7.31 -10.79 4.16
N ILE A 152 -6.29 -10.13 4.71
CA ILE A 152 -5.82 -10.39 6.08
C ILE A 152 -6.88 -9.99 7.13
N LEU A 153 -7.76 -9.06 6.77
CA LEU A 153 -8.78 -8.51 7.66
C LEU A 153 -10.14 -9.21 7.51
N GLU A 154 -10.30 -10.14 6.57
CA GLU A 154 -11.53 -10.93 6.39
C GLU A 154 -11.52 -12.20 7.26
#